data_AF-A0A0V0IMU5-F1
#
_entry.id   AF-A0A0V0IMU5-F1
#
_cell.length_a   1.000
_cell.length_b   1.000
_cell.length_c   1.000
_cell.angle_alpha   90.00
_cell.angle_beta   90.00
_cell.angle_gamma   90.00
#
_symmetry.space_group_name_H-M   'P 1'
#
loop_
_entity.id
_entity.type
_entity.pdbx_description
1 polymer ?
#
loop_
_entity_poly.entity_id
_entity_poly.type
_entity_poly.pdbx_seq_one_letter_code
_entity_poly.pdbx_strand_id
1 'polypeptide(L)'
;MRESELRALYLLRQQQLGLFKLWNHTLVNDTSTTHTGSSLESTPGFASVSRSSNVEDLKADLLRQISLNKQIQQVLLSSHQLGNSLITSDNSTDPTLGGLGRCRKVDHNLSQRRTVEWKPRSNKYLFAICVSGQMSNHLICLEKHMFFAALFNRILVIPSSKVDYEFRRVLDVDHINKCSGREVIVTYDEFAERRKSHLHIDKFLCYFSQPQPCFLDEERVKKLKSLGISMNKLEAAWNEDVKNPKKRTVQDIMAKFSTDDDVLAIGDVFFADVEKDWVMQPGGPISHKCKTLIEPSRLIMLTAQRFVQTFLGDNFIALHFRRHGFLKFCNAKKPSCFYPVPQAADCINRVLERANSPVIYLSTDAAESETGLLQSLVVFNGKTVPLVQRPARNSAEKWDALLYRHGLEGDPQVDAMLDKTICAMSSVFIGSSGSTFTDDILRLRKDWGSASLCDEYLCQGELPNFVADDE
;
A
#
# COMPACT_ATOMS: atom_id res chain seq x y z
N MET A 1 32.92 -32.00 19.31
CA MET A 1 32.03 -31.44 20.34
C MET A 1 32.28 -32.09 21.69
N ARG A 2 32.54 -31.30 22.73
CA ARG A 2 32.72 -31.76 24.12
C ARG A 2 31.36 -32.16 24.72
N GLU A 3 31.36 -33.08 25.68
CA GLU A 3 30.15 -33.53 26.38
C GLU A 3 29.38 -32.36 27.03
N SER A 4 30.10 -31.36 27.54
CA SER A 4 29.52 -30.14 28.11
C SER A 4 28.74 -29.30 27.09
N GLU A 5 29.19 -29.26 25.84
CA GLU A 5 28.54 -28.51 24.75
C GLU A 5 27.29 -29.25 24.25
N LEU A 6 27.36 -30.58 24.13
CA LEU A 6 26.20 -31.42 23.82
C LEU A 6 25.12 -31.31 24.91
N ARG A 7 25.54 -31.31 26.18
CA ARG A 7 24.64 -31.09 27.32
C ARG A 7 24.05 -29.69 27.31
N ALA A 8 24.82 -28.67 26.93
CA ALA A 8 24.31 -27.30 26.77
C ALA A 8 23.27 -27.20 25.65
N LEU A 9 23.51 -27.81 24.49
CA LEU A 9 22.55 -27.87 23.38
C LEU A 9 21.26 -28.60 23.77
N TYR A 10 21.38 -29.71 24.50
CA TYR A 10 20.22 -30.43 25.04
C TYR A 10 19.39 -29.56 25.99
N LEU A 11 20.05 -28.87 26.93
CA LEU A 11 19.38 -27.97 27.89
C LEU A 11 18.73 -26.77 27.19
N LEU A 12 19.39 -26.19 26.18
CA LEU A 12 18.84 -25.11 25.35
C LEU A 12 17.60 -25.57 24.60
N ARG A 13 17.62 -26.78 24.03
CA ARG A 13 16.45 -27.39 23.38
C ARG A 13 15.30 -27.63 24.36
N GLN A 14 15.58 -28.11 25.57
CA GLN A 14 14.56 -28.24 26.61
C GLN A 14 13.97 -26.89 27.04
N GLN A 15 14.81 -25.87 27.22
CA GLN A 15 14.37 -24.52 27.54
C GLN A 15 13.50 -23.94 26.42
N GLN A 16 13.91 -24.14 25.16
CA GLN A 16 13.16 -23.70 23.99
C GLN A 16 11.77 -24.35 23.92
N LEU A 17 11.66 -25.65 24.18
CA LEU A 17 10.36 -26.35 24.28
C LEU A 17 9.49 -25.79 25.41
N GLY A 18 10.08 -25.47 26.56
CA GLY A 18 9.39 -24.83 27.68
C GLY A 18 8.86 -23.43 27.32
N LEU A 19 9.67 -22.61 26.66
CA LEU A 19 9.28 -21.28 26.18
C LEU A 19 8.16 -21.35 25.14
N PHE A 20 8.22 -22.32 24.21
CA PHE A 20 7.13 -22.55 23.26
C PHE A 20 5.83 -22.98 23.93
N LYS A 21 5.90 -23.82 24.98
CA LYS A 21 4.72 -24.19 25.77
C LYS A 21 4.09 -22.96 26.44
N LEU A 22 4.92 -22.09 27.03
CA LEU A 22 4.47 -20.84 27.64
C LEU A 22 3.82 -19.89 26.62
N TRP A 23 4.44 -19.74 25.44
CA TRP A 23 3.90 -18.97 24.32
C TRP A 23 2.52 -19.45 23.87
N ASN A 24 2.36 -20.77 23.70
CA ASN A 24 1.07 -21.35 23.30
C ASN A 24 -0.01 -21.12 24.37
N HIS A 25 0.33 -21.20 25.66
CA HIS A 25 -0.61 -20.88 26.74
C HIS A 25 -0.97 -19.39 26.79
N THR A 26 -0.07 -18.48 26.40
CA THR A 26 -0.39 -17.04 26.33
C THR A 26 -1.34 -16.73 25.19
N LEU A 27 -1.29 -17.48 24.08
CA LEU A 27 -2.17 -17.30 22.92
C LEU A 27 -3.61 -17.80 23.16
N VAL A 28 -3.78 -18.86 23.97
CA VAL A 28 -5.10 -19.45 24.27
C VAL A 28 -5.92 -18.54 25.19
N ASN A 29 -5.28 -17.82 26.11
CA ASN A 29 -5.97 -16.90 27.03
C ASN A 29 -6.54 -15.63 26.37
N ASP A 30 -6.12 -15.28 25.14
CA ASP A 30 -6.73 -14.17 24.38
C ASP A 30 -8.10 -14.55 23.78
N THR A 31 -8.47 -15.84 23.77
CA THR A 31 -9.72 -16.34 23.14
C THR A 31 -10.86 -16.71 24.10
N SER A 32 -10.66 -16.59 25.42
CA SER A 32 -11.69 -16.93 26.42
C SER A 32 -12.22 -15.71 27.18
N THR A 33 -12.88 -14.79 26.48
CA THR A 33 -13.79 -13.80 27.09
C THR A 33 -15.09 -13.70 26.28
N THR A 34 -15.76 -14.83 26.07
CA THR A 34 -17.19 -14.82 25.74
C THR A 34 -18.00 -14.64 27.02
N HIS A 35 -18.73 -13.53 27.04
CA HIS A 35 -19.71 -13.11 28.03
C HIS A 35 -20.77 -14.18 28.36
N THR A 36 -21.00 -14.40 29.66
CA THR A 36 -22.32 -14.74 30.20
C THR A 36 -22.50 -13.99 31.52
N GLY A 37 -23.52 -13.14 31.59
CA GLY A 37 -23.73 -12.19 32.69
C GLY A 37 -24.46 -12.77 33.90
N SER A 38 -24.35 -12.06 35.03
CA SER A 38 -25.43 -11.84 35.99
C SER A 38 -25.02 -10.70 36.93
N SER A 39 -25.98 -9.82 37.16
CA SER A 39 -26.03 -8.61 37.98
C SER A 39 -25.56 -8.74 39.43
N LEU A 40 -24.86 -7.71 39.96
CA LEU A 40 -25.16 -7.04 41.24
C LEU A 40 -24.27 -5.80 41.44
N GLU A 41 -24.88 -4.74 41.97
CA GLU A 41 -24.33 -3.39 42.19
C GLU A 41 -23.23 -3.34 43.27
N SER A 42 -22.21 -2.48 43.10
CA SER A 42 -21.80 -1.43 44.07
C SER A 42 -20.41 -0.80 43.80
N THR A 43 -20.41 0.54 43.72
CA THR A 43 -19.32 1.53 44.02
C THR A 43 -18.05 1.65 43.15
N PRO A 44 -17.48 2.88 43.00
CA PRO A 44 -16.48 3.21 41.98
C PRO A 44 -15.04 3.18 42.52
N GLY A 45 -14.10 2.69 41.72
CA GLY A 45 -12.67 2.84 42.01
C GLY A 45 -11.76 1.92 41.22
N PHE A 46 -11.05 2.50 40.25
CA PHE A 46 -9.73 2.09 39.73
C PHE A 46 -9.56 0.75 38.98
N ALA A 47 -8.76 0.84 37.90
CA ALA A 47 -8.08 -0.22 37.14
C ALA A 47 -8.86 -1.01 36.07
N SER A 48 -8.99 -0.42 34.88
CA SER A 48 -9.33 -1.15 33.63
C SER A 48 -8.37 -0.87 32.45
N VAL A 49 -7.17 -0.32 32.68
CA VAL A 49 -6.26 0.11 31.59
C VAL A 49 -4.91 -0.64 31.54
N SER A 50 -4.69 -1.69 32.34
CA SER A 50 -3.33 -2.27 32.48
C SER A 50 -3.16 -3.76 32.17
N ARG A 51 -4.09 -4.40 31.43
CA ARG A 51 -3.96 -5.84 31.09
C ARG A 51 -3.47 -6.13 29.67
N SER A 52 -3.70 -5.26 28.69
CA SER A 52 -3.31 -5.53 27.29
C SER A 52 -1.84 -5.24 27.00
N SER A 53 -1.26 -4.17 27.55
CA SER A 53 0.16 -3.82 27.34
C SER A 53 1.10 -4.88 27.89
N ASN A 54 0.84 -5.36 29.11
CA ASN A 54 1.70 -6.31 29.81
C ASN A 54 1.74 -7.70 29.13
N VAL A 55 0.69 -8.07 28.39
CA VAL A 55 0.64 -9.33 27.64
C VAL A 55 1.42 -9.24 26.34
N GLU A 56 1.36 -8.10 25.64
CA GLU A 56 2.17 -7.86 24.44
C GLU A 56 3.66 -7.71 24.77
N ASP A 57 4.00 -7.04 25.88
CA ASP A 57 5.38 -6.96 26.37
C ASP A 57 5.93 -8.34 26.75
N LEU A 58 5.10 -9.17 27.42
CA LEU A 58 5.45 -10.55 27.74
C LEU A 58 5.66 -11.41 26.48
N LYS A 59 4.84 -11.21 25.44
CA LYS A 59 5.00 -11.89 24.14
C LYS A 59 6.33 -11.47 23.48
N ALA A 60 6.63 -10.18 23.44
CA ALA A 60 7.88 -9.66 22.88
C ALA A 60 9.11 -10.20 23.62
N ASP A 61 9.08 -10.23 24.96
CA ASP A 61 10.15 -10.77 25.78
C ASP A 61 10.34 -12.29 25.59
N LEU A 62 9.25 -13.06 25.46
CA LEU A 62 9.31 -14.50 25.14
C LEU A 62 9.96 -14.77 23.78
N LEU A 63 9.60 -13.98 22.77
CA LEU A 63 10.21 -14.08 21.44
C LEU A 63 11.70 -13.74 21.46
N ARG A 64 12.09 -12.70 22.22
CA ARG A 64 13.50 -12.33 22.41
C ARG A 64 14.28 -13.47 23.06
N GLN A 65 13.71 -14.14 24.06
CA GLN A 65 14.34 -15.30 24.72
C GLN A 65 14.47 -16.51 23.80
N ILE A 66 13.46 -16.80 22.97
CA ILE A 66 13.52 -17.90 21.98
C ILE A 66 14.59 -17.59 20.91
N SER A 67 14.69 -16.33 20.47
CA SER A 67 15.71 -15.90 19.51
C SER A 67 17.12 -16.02 20.10
N LEU A 68 17.33 -15.52 21.32
CA LEU A 68 18.60 -15.64 22.02
C LEU A 68 19.03 -17.10 22.20
N ASN A 69 18.09 -17.99 22.55
CA ASN A 69 18.36 -19.42 22.69
C ASN A 69 18.85 -20.04 21.36
N LYS A 70 18.24 -19.67 20.22
CA LYS A 70 18.72 -20.09 18.89
C LYS A 70 20.11 -19.55 18.56
N GLN A 71 20.41 -18.29 18.90
CA GLN A 71 21.74 -17.70 18.69
C GLN A 71 22.81 -18.45 19.50
N ILE A 72 22.53 -18.79 20.76
CA ILE A 72 23.45 -19.57 21.60
C ILE A 72 23.67 -20.97 20.99
N GLN A 73 22.60 -21.64 20.53
CA GLN A 73 22.73 -22.93 19.85
C GLN A 73 23.60 -22.83 18.59
N GLN A 74 23.42 -21.78 17.77
CA GLN A 74 24.23 -21.56 16.57
C GLN A 74 25.71 -21.30 16.89
N VAL A 75 26.01 -20.52 17.93
CA VAL A 75 27.40 -20.27 18.38
C VAL A 75 28.06 -21.54 18.91
N LEU A 76 27.32 -22.38 19.63
CA LEU A 76 27.81 -23.67 20.13
C LEU A 76 28.01 -24.71 19.01
N LEU A 77 27.29 -24.59 17.89
CA LEU A 77 27.41 -25.49 16.74
C LEU A 77 28.47 -25.01 15.75
N SER A 78 28.65 -23.70 15.58
CA SER A 78 29.62 -23.11 14.65
C SER A 78 31.07 -23.32 15.08
N SER A 79 31.32 -23.43 16.39
CA SER A 79 32.64 -23.78 16.95
C SER A 79 33.13 -25.18 16.58
N HIS A 80 32.27 -26.03 16.00
CA HIS A 80 32.61 -27.38 15.53
C HIS A 80 32.54 -27.55 14.00
N GLN A 81 32.33 -26.47 13.23
CA GLN A 81 32.20 -26.53 11.75
C GLN A 81 33.53 -26.55 10.96
N LEU A 82 34.69 -26.55 11.62
CA LEU A 82 35.98 -26.84 10.97
C LEU A 82 36.28 -28.34 11.04
N GLY A 83 35.57 -29.13 10.22
CA GLY A 83 35.89 -30.55 10.04
C GLY A 83 34.72 -31.41 9.55
N ASN A 84 34.68 -31.64 8.23
CA ASN A 84 33.88 -32.62 7.49
C ASN A 84 32.34 -32.46 7.45
N SER A 85 31.90 -32.15 6.23
CA SER A 85 30.59 -32.49 5.68
C SER A 85 30.29 -33.97 5.90
N LEU A 86 29.33 -34.27 6.77
CA LEU A 86 28.67 -35.57 6.83
C LEU A 86 27.16 -35.34 6.87
N ILE A 87 26.54 -35.87 5.81
CA ILE A 87 25.10 -36.02 5.60
C ILE A 87 24.52 -36.76 6.80
N THR A 88 23.78 -36.04 7.65
CA THR A 88 22.88 -36.68 8.61
C THR A 88 21.49 -36.73 8.01
N SER A 89 21.11 -37.95 7.66
CA SER A 89 19.78 -38.42 7.28
C SER A 89 18.68 -37.84 8.17
N ASP A 90 17.72 -37.18 7.53
CA ASP A 90 16.40 -36.87 8.08
C ASP A 90 15.70 -38.15 8.55
N ASN A 91 15.74 -38.40 9.86
CA ASN A 91 14.79 -39.31 10.49
C ASN A 91 13.67 -38.46 11.12
N SER A 92 12.58 -38.43 10.37
CA SER A 92 11.25 -37.95 10.70
C SER A 92 10.82 -38.27 12.14
N THR A 93 10.71 -37.22 12.95
CA THR A 93 9.59 -36.92 13.87
C THR A 93 9.80 -35.49 14.40
N ASP A 94 10.00 -34.55 13.48
CA ASP A 94 9.84 -33.13 13.82
C ASP A 94 8.39 -32.78 13.45
N PRO A 95 7.55 -32.36 14.39
CA PRO A 95 6.20 -31.95 14.07
C PRO A 95 6.30 -30.68 13.24
N THR A 96 6.26 -30.84 11.91
CA THR A 96 5.94 -29.84 10.89
C THR A 96 6.07 -28.39 11.38
N LEU A 97 7.29 -27.85 11.31
CA LEU A 97 7.59 -26.42 11.40
C LEU A 97 7.09 -25.66 10.14
N GLY A 98 5.93 -26.06 9.61
CA GLY A 98 5.26 -25.46 8.48
C GLY A 98 4.06 -24.66 8.96
N GLY A 99 4.24 -23.34 9.11
CA GLY A 99 3.14 -22.38 9.03
C GLY A 99 2.13 -22.34 10.17
N LEU A 100 2.57 -22.13 11.42
CA LEU A 100 1.67 -21.56 12.44
C LEU A 100 1.62 -20.02 12.31
N GLY A 101 0.90 -19.54 11.28
CA GLY A 101 0.11 -18.30 11.31
C GLY A 101 0.73 -16.93 11.63
N ARG A 102 2.05 -16.69 11.58
CA ARG A 102 2.62 -15.37 11.95
C ARG A 102 2.24 -14.23 11.00
N CYS A 103 2.27 -14.48 9.69
CA CYS A 103 1.90 -13.50 8.66
C CYS A 103 0.66 -13.95 7.89
N ARG A 104 -0.41 -14.30 8.60
CA ARG A 104 -1.67 -14.68 7.95
C ARG A 104 -2.28 -13.49 7.21
N LYS A 105 -3.01 -13.79 6.14
CA LYS A 105 -3.83 -12.80 5.44
C LYS A 105 -4.89 -12.24 6.38
N VAL A 106 -5.16 -10.95 6.24
CA VAL A 106 -6.21 -10.26 6.97
C VAL A 106 -7.49 -10.36 6.16
N ASP A 107 -8.52 -10.95 6.78
CA ASP A 107 -9.87 -10.88 6.23
C ASP A 107 -10.50 -9.55 6.63
N HIS A 108 -10.55 -8.62 5.68
CA HIS A 108 -11.30 -7.39 5.86
C HIS A 108 -12.77 -7.71 5.61
N ASN A 109 -13.62 -7.51 6.61
CA ASN A 109 -15.05 -7.81 6.50
C ASN A 109 -15.76 -6.82 5.55
N LEU A 110 -15.54 -6.97 4.24
CA LEU A 110 -16.03 -6.09 3.19
C LEU A 110 -17.56 -6.04 3.12
N SER A 111 -18.26 -6.96 3.79
CA SER A 111 -19.72 -6.98 3.86
C SER A 111 -20.31 -5.86 4.73
N GLN A 112 -19.54 -5.31 5.68
CA GLN A 112 -19.99 -4.29 6.63
C GLN A 112 -19.55 -2.87 6.25
N ARG A 113 -18.96 -2.69 5.05
CA ARG A 113 -18.43 -1.40 4.60
C ARG A 113 -19.55 -0.40 4.35
N ARG A 114 -19.32 0.87 4.70
CA ARG A 114 -20.26 1.97 4.41
C ARG A 114 -20.14 2.31 2.93
N THR A 115 -21.19 2.21 2.13
CA THR A 115 -21.09 2.51 0.68
C THR A 115 -22.09 3.54 0.20
N VAL A 116 -21.72 4.28 -0.84
CA VAL A 116 -22.62 5.07 -1.69
C VAL A 116 -22.92 4.29 -2.95
N GLU A 117 -24.18 4.25 -3.34
CA GLU A 117 -24.58 3.70 -4.63
C GLU A 117 -24.36 4.76 -5.73
N TRP A 118 -23.61 4.40 -6.77
CA TRP A 118 -23.37 5.31 -7.89
C TRP A 118 -24.46 5.14 -8.94
N LYS A 119 -25.44 6.05 -8.95
CA LYS A 119 -26.56 6.06 -9.91
C LYS A 119 -26.54 7.33 -10.77
N PRO A 120 -25.65 7.43 -11.77
CA PRO A 120 -25.57 8.62 -12.61
C PRO A 120 -26.90 9.01 -13.26
N ARG A 121 -27.21 10.30 -13.27
CA ARG A 121 -28.30 10.88 -14.05
C ARG A 121 -27.88 10.98 -15.51
N SER A 122 -28.82 10.74 -16.43
CA SER A 122 -28.56 10.86 -17.86
C SER A 122 -28.07 12.26 -18.22
N ASN A 123 -27.03 12.34 -19.06
CA ASN A 123 -26.42 13.59 -19.53
C ASN A 123 -25.85 14.52 -18.44
N LYS A 124 -25.62 14.02 -17.22
CA LYS A 124 -24.94 14.77 -16.15
C LYS A 124 -23.54 14.24 -15.94
N TYR A 125 -22.54 15.09 -16.14
CA TYR A 125 -21.13 14.73 -16.13
C TYR A 125 -20.38 15.46 -15.02
N LEU A 126 -19.39 14.79 -14.45
CA LEU A 126 -18.34 15.38 -13.62
C LEU A 126 -17.01 15.22 -14.37
N PHE A 127 -16.40 16.33 -14.77
CA PHE A 127 -15.08 16.35 -15.38
C PHE A 127 -14.02 16.39 -14.28
N ALA A 128 -13.20 15.34 -14.19
CA ALA A 128 -12.11 15.30 -13.21
C ALA A 128 -10.95 16.20 -13.60
N ILE A 129 -10.22 16.70 -12.61
CA ILE A 129 -8.93 17.37 -12.82
C ILE A 129 -7.96 16.80 -11.80
N CYS A 130 -6.91 16.12 -12.25
CA CYS A 130 -5.88 15.57 -11.38
C CYS A 130 -4.51 15.94 -11.93
N VAL A 131 -3.89 17.00 -11.43
CA VAL A 131 -2.71 17.58 -12.06
C VAL A 131 -1.50 17.68 -11.13
N SER A 132 -1.67 17.21 -9.90
CA SER A 132 -0.68 17.30 -8.83
C SER A 132 0.02 15.97 -8.58
N GLY A 133 1.36 16.02 -8.56
CA GLY A 133 2.20 14.92 -8.10
C GLY A 133 2.52 13.88 -9.19
N GLN A 134 2.68 12.63 -8.76
CA GLN A 134 3.01 11.49 -9.62
C GLN A 134 1.83 10.50 -9.67
N MET A 135 2.02 9.33 -10.28
CA MET A 135 0.97 8.30 -10.49
C MET A 135 0.07 8.05 -9.28
N SER A 136 0.63 7.87 -8.07
CA SER A 136 -0.19 7.65 -6.85
C SER A 136 -1.07 8.84 -6.49
N ASN A 137 -0.58 10.06 -6.66
CA ASN A 137 -1.34 11.28 -6.36
C ASN A 137 -2.53 11.40 -7.33
N HIS A 138 -2.30 11.12 -8.61
CA HIS A 138 -3.33 11.12 -9.64
C HIS A 138 -4.39 10.03 -9.40
N LEU A 139 -4.00 8.82 -9.00
CA LEU A 139 -4.96 7.76 -8.63
C LEU A 139 -5.83 8.16 -7.43
N ILE A 140 -5.22 8.67 -6.35
CA ILE A 140 -5.96 9.14 -5.17
C ILE A 140 -6.90 10.28 -5.54
N CYS A 141 -6.46 11.21 -6.39
CA CYS A 141 -7.31 12.27 -6.91
C CYS A 141 -8.48 11.73 -7.73
N LEU A 142 -8.24 10.76 -8.62
CA LEU A 142 -9.29 10.14 -9.44
C LEU A 142 -10.29 9.39 -8.57
N GLU A 143 -9.84 8.65 -7.56
CA GLU A 143 -10.69 7.93 -6.60
C GLU A 143 -11.62 8.87 -5.82
N LYS A 144 -11.09 10.03 -5.38
CA LYS A 144 -11.91 11.07 -4.76
C LYS A 144 -12.92 11.67 -5.74
N HIS A 145 -12.55 11.87 -7.00
CA HIS A 145 -13.50 12.29 -8.03
C HIS A 145 -14.56 11.23 -8.32
N MET A 146 -14.23 9.94 -8.30
CA MET A 146 -15.21 8.85 -8.39
C MET A 146 -16.19 8.91 -7.21
N PHE A 147 -15.69 9.12 -5.99
CA PHE A 147 -16.54 9.30 -4.81
C PHE A 147 -17.47 10.52 -4.96
N PHE A 148 -16.95 11.66 -5.42
CA PHE A 148 -17.75 12.87 -5.66
C PHE A 148 -18.80 12.65 -6.77
N ALA A 149 -18.43 12.00 -7.86
CA ALA A 149 -19.35 11.65 -8.94
C ALA A 149 -20.49 10.74 -8.45
N ALA A 150 -20.18 9.79 -7.55
CA ALA A 150 -21.17 8.95 -6.91
C ALA A 150 -22.14 9.76 -6.03
N LEU A 151 -21.61 10.69 -5.22
CA LEU A 151 -22.43 11.56 -4.37
C LEU A 151 -23.37 12.46 -5.20
N PHE A 152 -22.89 13.01 -6.31
CA PHE A 152 -23.67 13.92 -7.15
C PHE A 152 -24.51 13.20 -8.22
N ASN A 153 -24.44 11.87 -8.28
CA ASN A 153 -25.07 11.07 -9.33
C ASN A 153 -24.71 11.58 -10.73
N ARG A 154 -23.41 11.67 -11.02
CA ARG A 154 -22.86 12.12 -12.31
C ARG A 154 -22.00 11.02 -12.93
N ILE A 155 -21.92 10.99 -14.26
CA ILE A 155 -20.94 10.17 -14.98
C ILE A 155 -19.59 10.88 -14.85
N LEU A 156 -18.56 10.17 -14.38
CA LEU A 156 -17.22 10.71 -14.30
C LEU A 156 -16.57 10.71 -15.68
N VAL A 157 -16.01 11.84 -16.10
CA VAL A 157 -15.20 11.96 -17.31
C VAL A 157 -13.73 11.94 -16.91
N ILE A 158 -13.00 10.91 -17.37
CA ILE A 158 -11.55 10.84 -17.25
C ILE A 158 -10.93 11.85 -18.24
N PRO A 159 -9.98 12.70 -17.81
CA PRO A 159 -9.39 13.71 -18.69
C PRO A 159 -8.63 13.09 -19.87
N SER A 160 -8.46 13.90 -20.92
CA SER A 160 -7.61 13.55 -22.06
C SER A 160 -6.13 13.51 -21.63
N SER A 161 -5.34 12.66 -22.31
CA SER A 161 -3.88 12.60 -22.16
C SER A 161 -3.15 13.91 -22.51
N LYS A 162 -3.84 14.88 -23.14
CA LYS A 162 -3.30 16.24 -23.37
C LYS A 162 -3.29 17.12 -22.12
N VAL A 163 -4.11 16.79 -21.13
CA VAL A 163 -4.30 17.58 -19.90
C VAL A 163 -3.76 16.82 -18.68
N ASP A 164 -3.91 15.51 -18.68
CA ASP A 164 -3.56 14.61 -17.58
C ASP A 164 -2.95 13.30 -18.14
N TYR A 165 -2.82 12.28 -17.30
CA TYR A 165 -2.37 10.95 -17.64
C TYR A 165 -3.34 10.20 -18.55
N GLU A 166 -2.78 9.30 -19.36
CA GLU A 166 -3.56 8.41 -20.20
C GLU A 166 -4.03 7.22 -19.38
N PHE A 167 -5.01 7.44 -18.49
CA PHE A 167 -5.45 6.45 -17.50
C PHE A 167 -5.85 5.10 -18.11
N ARG A 168 -6.29 5.04 -19.37
CA ARG A 168 -6.62 3.78 -20.06
C ARG A 168 -5.42 2.84 -20.23
N ARG A 169 -4.19 3.37 -20.25
CA ARG A 169 -2.97 2.55 -20.32
C ARG A 169 -2.73 1.82 -19.00
N VAL A 170 -3.15 2.41 -17.89
CA VAL A 170 -2.81 1.97 -16.54
C VAL A 170 -3.98 1.36 -15.76
N LEU A 171 -5.22 1.72 -16.06
CA LEU A 171 -6.44 1.23 -15.41
C LEU A 171 -7.38 0.52 -16.39
N ASP A 172 -8.07 -0.50 -15.89
CA ASP A 172 -9.18 -1.14 -16.61
C ASP A 172 -10.50 -0.36 -16.39
N VAL A 173 -10.76 0.63 -17.24
CA VAL A 173 -11.96 1.48 -17.16
C VAL A 173 -13.24 0.66 -17.42
N ASP A 174 -13.16 -0.34 -18.29
CA ASP A 174 -14.29 -1.22 -18.60
C ASP A 174 -14.68 -2.07 -17.39
N HIS A 175 -13.69 -2.53 -16.62
CA HIS A 175 -13.89 -3.23 -15.36
C HIS A 175 -14.70 -2.38 -14.38
N ILE A 176 -14.37 -1.10 -14.20
CA ILE A 176 -15.11 -0.18 -13.31
C ILE A 176 -16.59 -0.16 -13.67
N ASN A 177 -16.92 0.07 -14.94
CA ASN A 177 -18.31 0.09 -15.43
C ASN A 177 -19.01 -1.27 -15.24
N LYS A 178 -18.33 -2.37 -15.56
CA LYS A 178 -18.86 -3.73 -15.35
C LYS A 178 -19.15 -4.01 -13.88
N CYS A 179 -18.29 -3.55 -12.97
CA CYS A 179 -18.41 -3.73 -11.53
C CYS A 179 -19.53 -2.89 -10.90
N SER A 180 -19.75 -1.69 -11.41
CA SER A 180 -20.91 -0.86 -11.06
C SER A 180 -22.21 -1.36 -11.70
N GLY A 181 -22.12 -2.25 -12.70
CA GLY A 181 -23.26 -2.82 -13.42
C GLY A 181 -23.97 -1.84 -14.35
N ARG A 182 -23.36 -0.67 -14.59
CA ARG A 182 -23.83 0.42 -15.45
C ARG A 182 -22.65 1.30 -15.81
N GLU A 183 -22.83 2.15 -16.81
CA GLU A 183 -21.84 3.14 -17.15
C GLU A 183 -21.81 4.26 -16.10
N VAL A 184 -20.69 4.39 -15.40
CA VAL A 184 -20.43 5.40 -14.37
C VAL A 184 -19.23 6.26 -14.73
N ILE A 185 -18.34 5.76 -15.58
CA ILE A 185 -17.13 6.44 -16.00
C ILE A 185 -16.98 6.34 -17.52
N VAL A 186 -16.53 7.42 -18.14
CA VAL A 186 -16.25 7.51 -19.58
C VAL A 186 -14.94 8.24 -19.81
N THR A 187 -14.33 7.97 -20.95
CA THR A 187 -13.15 8.69 -21.43
C THR A 187 -13.54 10.07 -21.97
N TYR A 188 -12.56 10.96 -22.06
CA TYR A 188 -12.77 12.26 -22.70
C TYR A 188 -13.30 12.12 -24.14
N ASP A 189 -12.77 11.19 -24.93
CA ASP A 189 -13.17 11.02 -26.33
C ASP A 189 -14.62 10.57 -26.45
N GLU A 190 -15.06 9.61 -25.63
CA GLU A 190 -16.47 9.18 -25.57
C GLU A 190 -17.39 10.31 -25.11
N PHE A 191 -16.97 11.11 -24.13
CA PHE A 191 -17.69 12.30 -23.71
C PHE A 191 -17.80 13.31 -24.87
N ALA A 192 -16.71 13.54 -25.60
CA ALA A 192 -16.67 14.48 -26.70
C ALA A 192 -17.58 14.05 -27.86
N GLU A 193 -17.58 12.76 -28.21
CA GLU A 193 -18.46 12.19 -29.22
C GLU A 193 -19.95 12.37 -28.85
N ARG A 194 -20.31 12.18 -27.57
CA ARG A 194 -21.69 12.35 -27.08
C ARG A 194 -22.16 13.80 -27.08
N ARG A 195 -21.28 14.73 -26.72
CA ARG A 195 -21.58 16.17 -26.68
C ARG A 195 -21.42 16.84 -28.06
N LYS A 196 -20.87 16.12 -29.05
CA LYS A 196 -20.62 16.63 -30.40
C LYS A 196 -19.78 17.91 -30.33
N SER A 197 -20.08 18.92 -31.15
CA SER A 197 -19.37 20.21 -31.17
C SER A 197 -19.69 21.14 -29.98
N HIS A 198 -20.48 20.72 -28.98
CA HIS A 198 -20.84 21.53 -27.82
C HIS A 198 -20.11 21.09 -26.54
N LEU A 199 -18.78 21.19 -26.58
CA LEU A 199 -17.92 20.95 -25.42
C LEU A 199 -17.87 22.21 -24.54
N HIS A 200 -18.79 22.26 -23.59
CA HIS A 200 -18.87 23.34 -22.61
C HIS A 200 -18.87 22.77 -21.18
N ILE A 201 -18.03 23.32 -20.31
CA ILE A 201 -18.10 23.12 -18.87
C ILE A 201 -18.94 24.26 -18.29
N ASP A 202 -20.17 23.93 -17.89
CA ASP A 202 -21.14 24.88 -17.35
C ASP A 202 -20.66 25.48 -16.02
N LYS A 203 -19.99 24.69 -15.17
CA LYS A 203 -19.48 25.15 -13.88
C LYS A 203 -18.14 24.55 -13.55
N PHE A 204 -17.18 25.40 -13.19
CA PHE A 204 -15.84 24.99 -12.79
C PHE A 204 -15.55 25.42 -11.36
N LEU A 205 -15.63 24.46 -10.43
CA LEU A 205 -15.44 24.71 -9.01
C LEU A 205 -14.06 24.26 -8.53
N CYS A 206 -13.30 25.18 -7.93
CA CYS A 206 -12.03 24.89 -7.31
C CYS A 206 -12.23 24.48 -5.86
N TYR A 207 -11.85 23.24 -5.52
CA TYR A 207 -11.80 22.81 -4.12
C TYR A 207 -10.80 23.66 -3.33
N PHE A 208 -9.60 23.83 -3.88
CA PHE A 208 -8.55 24.69 -3.34
C PHE A 208 -8.47 26.01 -4.11
N SER A 209 -8.38 27.11 -3.37
CA SER A 209 -8.10 28.43 -3.93
C SER A 209 -6.61 28.78 -3.87
N GLN A 210 -5.84 28.12 -3.00
CA GLN A 210 -4.42 28.39 -2.76
C GLN A 210 -3.55 27.13 -2.91
N PRO A 211 -2.28 27.26 -3.36
CA PRO A 211 -1.61 28.50 -3.78
C PRO A 211 -2.13 29.04 -5.12
N GLN A 212 -2.83 28.21 -5.90
CA GLN A 212 -3.45 28.58 -7.15
C GLN A 212 -4.84 27.95 -7.27
N PRO A 213 -5.85 28.67 -7.78
CA PRO A 213 -7.20 28.12 -7.96
C PRO A 213 -7.18 26.83 -8.78
N CYS A 214 -7.81 25.79 -8.25
CA CYS A 214 -7.93 24.47 -8.89
C CYS A 214 -6.59 23.76 -9.16
N PHE A 215 -5.45 24.32 -8.72
CA PHE A 215 -4.12 23.89 -9.14
C PHE A 215 -3.89 23.94 -10.67
N LEU A 216 -4.65 24.81 -11.35
CA LEU A 216 -4.59 24.99 -12.79
C LEU A 216 -3.83 26.27 -13.14
N ASP A 217 -2.63 26.11 -13.69
CA ASP A 217 -1.89 27.20 -14.29
C ASP A 217 -2.40 27.57 -15.69
N GLU A 218 -1.90 28.68 -16.21
CA GLU A 218 -2.30 29.17 -17.53
C GLU A 218 -2.01 28.14 -18.64
N GLU A 219 -0.95 27.35 -18.49
CA GLU A 219 -0.59 26.32 -19.47
C GLU A 219 -1.64 25.19 -19.48
N ARG A 220 -2.04 24.67 -18.33
CA ARG A 220 -3.08 23.64 -18.21
C ARG A 220 -4.44 24.16 -18.67
N VAL A 221 -4.77 25.42 -18.36
CA VAL A 221 -5.98 26.07 -18.88
C VAL A 221 -5.93 26.16 -20.41
N LYS A 222 -4.77 26.49 -21.01
CA LYS A 222 -4.58 26.50 -22.46
C LYS A 222 -4.71 25.09 -23.06
N LYS A 223 -4.18 24.05 -22.40
CA LYS A 223 -4.33 22.64 -22.81
C LYS A 223 -5.79 22.19 -22.77
N LEU A 224 -6.55 22.58 -21.74
CA LEU A 224 -8.00 22.31 -21.69
C LEU A 224 -8.74 23.01 -22.84
N LYS A 225 -8.43 24.28 -23.12
CA LYS A 225 -9.06 25.02 -24.22
C LYS A 225 -8.69 24.48 -25.60
N SER A 226 -7.47 23.94 -25.77
CA SER A 226 -7.04 23.36 -27.05
C SER A 226 -7.74 22.04 -27.40
N LEU A 227 -8.43 21.43 -26.43
CA LEU A 227 -9.38 20.33 -26.65
C LEU A 227 -10.74 20.81 -27.20
N GLY A 228 -10.91 22.10 -27.50
CA GLY A 228 -12.19 22.67 -27.93
C GLY A 228 -13.19 22.83 -26.79
N ILE A 229 -12.75 22.66 -25.53
CA ILE A 229 -13.58 22.87 -24.35
C ILE A 229 -13.67 24.36 -24.07
N SER A 230 -14.88 24.89 -24.12
CA SER A 230 -15.23 26.19 -23.53
C SER A 230 -15.61 26.00 -22.06
N MET A 231 -15.33 26.98 -21.22
CA MET A 231 -15.66 26.90 -19.79
C MET A 231 -15.94 28.28 -19.22
N ASN A 232 -16.82 28.31 -18.22
CA ASN A 232 -16.99 29.48 -17.38
C ASN A 232 -15.73 29.76 -16.55
N LYS A 233 -15.72 30.91 -15.87
CA LYS A 233 -14.62 31.29 -14.98
C LYS A 233 -14.43 30.25 -13.87
N LEU A 234 -13.19 30.12 -13.40
CA LEU A 234 -12.87 29.31 -12.22
C LEU A 234 -13.48 29.97 -10.98
N GLU A 235 -14.24 29.20 -10.21
CA GLU A 235 -14.89 29.66 -8.98
C GLU A 235 -14.41 28.87 -7.77
N ALA A 236 -13.86 29.57 -6.77
CA ALA A 236 -13.44 28.92 -5.53
C ALA A 236 -14.65 28.45 -4.73
N ALA A 237 -14.68 27.17 -4.36
CA ALA A 237 -15.63 26.65 -3.41
C ALA A 237 -15.37 27.29 -2.03
N TRP A 238 -14.12 27.27 -1.59
CA TRP A 238 -13.71 27.87 -0.32
C TRP A 238 -12.42 28.64 -0.49
N ASN A 239 -12.11 29.47 0.51
CA ASN A 239 -10.74 29.93 0.70
C ASN A 239 -9.96 28.84 1.44
N GLU A 240 -9.36 27.92 0.69
CA GLU A 240 -8.74 26.69 1.18
C GLU A 240 -7.33 26.55 0.61
N ASP A 241 -6.36 26.23 1.46
CA ASP A 241 -4.95 26.02 1.12
C ASP A 241 -4.59 24.54 1.26
N VAL A 242 -3.96 23.99 0.23
CA VAL A 242 -3.46 22.60 0.22
C VAL A 242 -2.47 22.29 1.33
N LYS A 243 -1.79 23.30 1.89
CA LYS A 243 -0.85 23.10 2.99
C LYS A 243 -1.54 22.75 4.31
N ASN A 244 -2.76 23.22 4.50
CA ASN A 244 -3.57 23.01 5.71
C ASN A 244 -5.03 22.72 5.33
N PRO A 245 -5.31 21.60 4.65
CA PRO A 245 -6.64 21.28 4.18
C PRO A 245 -7.57 21.02 5.37
N LYS A 246 -8.69 21.74 5.44
CA LYS A 246 -9.71 21.49 6.47
C LYS A 246 -10.42 20.17 6.22
N LYS A 247 -10.70 19.45 7.31
CA LYS A 247 -11.60 18.29 7.32
C LYS A 247 -13.00 18.71 6.86
N ARG A 248 -13.54 18.00 5.88
CA ARG A 248 -14.90 18.20 5.35
C ARG A 248 -15.71 16.91 5.43
N THR A 249 -17.01 17.09 5.67
CA THR A 249 -18.01 16.03 5.66
C THR A 249 -18.65 15.90 4.28
N VAL A 250 -19.36 14.79 4.02
CA VAL A 250 -20.19 14.69 2.80
C VAL A 250 -21.22 15.82 2.71
N GLN A 251 -21.78 16.26 3.83
CA GLN A 251 -22.75 17.36 3.84
C GLN A 251 -22.13 18.68 3.34
N ASP A 252 -20.90 18.99 3.74
CA ASP A 252 -20.17 20.17 3.26
C ASP A 252 -19.96 20.11 1.74
N ILE A 253 -19.58 18.93 1.24
CA ILE A 253 -19.34 18.67 -0.17
C ILE A 253 -20.63 18.80 -0.97
N MET A 254 -21.71 18.16 -0.51
CA MET A 254 -23.03 18.24 -1.13
C MET A 254 -23.55 19.67 -1.14
N ALA A 255 -23.43 20.42 -0.04
CA ALA A 255 -23.91 21.79 0.04
C ALA A 255 -23.20 22.73 -0.96
N LYS A 256 -21.93 22.47 -1.29
CA LYS A 256 -21.13 23.39 -2.08
C LYS A 256 -21.00 23.04 -3.57
N PHE A 257 -20.95 21.75 -3.89
CA PHE A 257 -20.70 21.29 -5.25
C PHE A 257 -21.93 20.70 -5.94
N SER A 258 -23.03 20.47 -5.22
CA SER A 258 -24.28 20.04 -5.87
C SER A 258 -24.79 21.15 -6.78
N THR A 259 -25.01 20.78 -8.04
CA THR A 259 -25.61 21.64 -9.06
C THR A 259 -26.42 20.78 -10.01
N ASP A 260 -27.38 21.40 -10.69
CA ASP A 260 -28.15 20.79 -11.77
C ASP A 260 -27.58 21.09 -13.17
N ASP A 261 -26.42 21.74 -13.26
CA ASP A 261 -25.71 21.94 -14.54
C ASP A 261 -25.38 20.61 -15.24
N ASP A 262 -25.28 20.59 -16.57
CA ASP A 262 -24.97 19.36 -17.31
C ASP A 262 -23.55 18.87 -17.05
N VAL A 263 -22.58 19.78 -17.12
CA VAL A 263 -21.15 19.49 -16.99
C VAL A 263 -20.57 20.32 -15.86
N LEU A 264 -20.27 19.63 -14.75
CA LEU A 264 -19.52 20.17 -13.62
C LEU A 264 -18.06 19.75 -13.77
N ALA A 265 -17.12 20.66 -13.57
CA ALA A 265 -15.73 20.34 -13.34
C ALA A 265 -15.35 20.69 -11.90
N ILE A 266 -14.58 19.82 -11.26
CA ILE A 266 -13.97 20.09 -9.96
C ILE A 266 -12.46 20.09 -10.16
N GLY A 267 -11.78 21.11 -9.65
CA GLY A 267 -10.32 21.21 -9.67
C GLY A 267 -9.63 20.10 -8.88
N ASP A 268 -8.30 20.10 -8.84
CA ASP A 268 -7.53 19.06 -8.15
C ASP A 268 -7.98 18.84 -6.70
N VAL A 269 -8.28 17.58 -6.35
CA VAL A 269 -8.74 17.16 -5.02
C VAL A 269 -7.77 16.22 -4.31
N PHE A 270 -6.55 16.03 -4.83
CA PHE A 270 -5.55 15.14 -4.23
C PHE A 270 -5.34 15.45 -2.74
N PHE A 271 -5.23 16.73 -2.38
CA PHE A 271 -5.00 17.18 -1.01
C PHE A 271 -6.27 17.26 -0.14
N ALA A 272 -7.47 17.00 -0.70
CA ALA A 272 -8.72 17.18 0.02
C ALA A 272 -8.86 16.22 1.22
N ASP A 273 -9.10 16.74 2.42
CA ASP A 273 -9.39 15.93 3.62
C ASP A 273 -10.90 15.74 3.77
N VAL A 274 -11.47 14.84 2.96
CA VAL A 274 -12.91 14.54 2.94
C VAL A 274 -13.13 13.13 3.44
N GLU A 275 -13.81 12.99 4.58
CA GLU A 275 -14.30 11.69 5.09
C GLU A 275 -13.23 10.58 4.99
N LYS A 276 -11.99 10.90 5.39
CA LYS A 276 -10.80 10.08 5.09
C LYS A 276 -10.98 8.60 5.44
N ASP A 277 -11.53 8.30 6.60
CA ASP A 277 -11.74 6.92 7.05
C ASP A 277 -12.77 6.18 6.19
N TRP A 278 -13.77 6.89 5.68
CA TRP A 278 -14.78 6.33 4.79
C TRP A 278 -14.25 6.14 3.36
N VAL A 279 -13.56 7.14 2.82
CA VAL A 279 -12.99 7.10 1.46
C VAL A 279 -11.87 6.07 1.35
N MET A 280 -11.04 5.95 2.38
CA MET A 280 -9.87 5.05 2.38
C MET A 280 -10.15 3.67 3.00
N GLN A 281 -11.40 3.34 3.30
CA GLN A 281 -11.74 2.03 3.85
C GLN A 281 -11.43 0.90 2.83
N PRO A 282 -11.19 -0.34 3.29
CA PRO A 282 -11.07 -1.50 2.42
C PRO A 282 -12.29 -1.68 1.50
N GLY A 283 -12.03 -1.91 0.21
CA GLY A 283 -13.03 -2.00 -0.86
C GLY A 283 -13.54 -0.64 -1.35
N GLY A 284 -13.13 0.47 -0.74
CA GLY A 284 -13.54 1.82 -1.13
C GLY A 284 -15.00 2.19 -0.79
N PRO A 285 -15.39 3.45 -1.03
CA PRO A 285 -16.67 4.01 -0.59
C PRO A 285 -17.82 3.77 -1.57
N ILE A 286 -17.57 3.19 -2.74
CA ILE A 286 -18.55 3.00 -3.81
C ILE A 286 -19.06 1.57 -3.79
N SER A 287 -20.38 1.39 -3.85
CA SER A 287 -21.00 0.06 -3.94
C SER A 287 -20.73 -0.59 -5.31
N HIS A 288 -20.29 -1.85 -5.31
CA HIS A 288 -19.99 -2.64 -6.52
C HIS A 288 -20.08 -4.14 -6.23
N LYS A 289 -20.20 -4.95 -7.30
CA LYS A 289 -20.30 -6.42 -7.21
C LYS A 289 -18.97 -7.17 -7.35
N CYS A 290 -17.91 -6.49 -7.79
CA CYS A 290 -16.59 -7.10 -7.97
C CYS A 290 -15.82 -7.20 -6.66
N LYS A 291 -14.70 -7.95 -6.68
CA LYS A 291 -13.76 -8.02 -5.55
C LYS A 291 -13.11 -6.65 -5.27
N THR A 292 -12.61 -6.00 -6.32
CA THR A 292 -12.11 -4.62 -6.29
C THR A 292 -12.72 -3.84 -7.45
N LEU A 293 -13.01 -2.55 -7.23
CA LEU A 293 -13.56 -1.68 -8.25
C LEU A 293 -12.51 -1.20 -9.25
N ILE A 294 -11.31 -0.87 -8.75
CA ILE A 294 -10.22 -0.33 -9.54
C ILE A 294 -9.15 -1.40 -9.66
N GLU A 295 -8.77 -1.70 -10.90
CA GLU A 295 -7.72 -2.66 -11.24
C GLU A 295 -6.76 -2.04 -12.26
N PRO A 296 -5.47 -2.44 -12.23
CA PRO A 296 -4.55 -2.16 -13.30
C PRO A 296 -5.10 -2.67 -14.63
N SER A 297 -4.66 -2.07 -15.73
CA SER A 297 -4.99 -2.59 -17.05
C SER A 297 -4.58 -4.06 -17.17
N ARG A 298 -5.33 -4.83 -17.97
CA ARG A 298 -5.06 -6.27 -18.14
C ARG A 298 -3.63 -6.57 -18.57
N LEU A 299 -3.01 -5.69 -19.36
CA LEU A 299 -1.62 -5.83 -19.78
C LEU A 299 -0.65 -5.72 -18.60
N ILE A 300 -0.87 -4.76 -17.70
CA ILE A 300 -0.05 -4.59 -16.48
C ILE A 300 -0.25 -5.77 -15.54
N MET A 301 -1.50 -6.18 -15.29
CA MET A 301 -1.80 -7.33 -14.42
C MET A 301 -1.13 -8.60 -14.91
N LEU A 302 -1.26 -8.94 -16.20
CA LEU A 302 -0.61 -10.12 -16.77
C LEU A 302 0.92 -10.02 -16.75
N THR A 303 1.47 -8.83 -16.96
CA THR A 303 2.93 -8.61 -16.90
C THR A 303 3.45 -8.80 -15.47
N ALA A 304 2.76 -8.28 -14.47
CA ALA A 304 3.07 -8.50 -13.05
C ALA A 304 3.04 -9.99 -12.70
N GLN A 305 1.98 -10.71 -13.12
CA GLN A 305 1.87 -12.16 -12.92
C GLN A 305 3.03 -12.93 -13.56
N ARG A 306 3.44 -12.56 -14.78
CA ARG A 306 4.60 -13.18 -15.44
C ARG A 306 5.90 -12.88 -14.72
N PHE A 307 6.08 -11.66 -14.23
CA PHE A 307 7.25 -11.30 -13.43
C PHE A 307 7.32 -12.15 -12.15
N VAL A 308 6.21 -12.23 -11.41
CA VAL A 308 6.09 -13.05 -10.21
C VAL A 308 6.38 -14.53 -10.53
N GLN A 309 5.78 -15.07 -11.59
CA GLN A 309 6.01 -16.45 -12.04
C GLN A 309 7.49 -16.71 -12.40
N THR A 310 8.18 -15.73 -12.97
CA THR A 310 9.55 -15.89 -13.48
C THR A 310 10.59 -15.77 -12.35
N PHE A 311 10.43 -14.79 -11.45
CA PHE A 311 11.50 -14.41 -10.51
C PHE A 311 11.18 -14.59 -9.04
N LEU A 312 9.90 -14.63 -8.63
CA LEU A 312 9.51 -14.47 -7.22
C LEU A 312 8.82 -15.69 -6.62
N GLY A 313 7.97 -16.38 -7.39
CA GLY A 313 7.06 -17.40 -6.86
C GLY A 313 5.91 -16.81 -6.05
N ASP A 314 5.17 -17.66 -5.33
CA ASP A 314 3.95 -17.30 -4.61
C ASP A 314 4.19 -16.74 -3.19
N ASN A 315 5.38 -16.99 -2.61
CA ASN A 315 5.77 -16.52 -1.29
C ASN A 315 6.95 -15.55 -1.36
N PHE A 316 6.69 -14.27 -1.62
CA PHE A 316 7.70 -13.21 -1.62
C PHE A 316 7.26 -12.02 -0.76
N ILE A 317 8.24 -11.35 -0.15
CA ILE A 317 8.03 -10.02 0.43
C ILE A 317 8.20 -8.98 -0.68
N ALA A 318 7.36 -7.96 -0.70
CA ALA A 318 7.64 -6.75 -1.47
C ALA A 318 8.12 -5.63 -0.54
N LEU A 319 9.18 -4.95 -0.94
CA LEU A 319 9.77 -3.83 -0.22
C LEU A 319 9.71 -2.60 -1.12
N HIS A 320 8.99 -1.57 -0.67
CA HIS A 320 9.08 -0.24 -1.25
C HIS A 320 10.10 0.60 -0.46
N PHE A 321 11.31 0.74 -1.02
CA PHE A 321 12.43 1.45 -0.41
C PHE A 321 12.63 2.81 -1.09
N ARG A 322 12.01 3.86 -0.54
CA ARG A 322 11.99 5.21 -1.11
C ARG A 322 13.18 6.02 -0.62
N ARG A 323 14.01 6.52 -1.52
CA ARG A 323 15.29 7.20 -1.24
C ARG A 323 15.44 8.54 -1.96
N HIS A 324 15.26 8.59 -3.28
CA HIS A 324 15.57 9.78 -4.08
C HIS A 324 14.68 10.97 -3.73
N GLY A 325 15.32 12.10 -3.38
CA GLY A 325 14.66 13.31 -2.86
C GLY A 325 13.96 13.13 -1.51
N PHE A 326 13.95 11.91 -0.96
CA PHE A 326 13.16 11.55 0.22
C PHE A 326 13.88 11.92 1.52
N LEU A 327 15.21 11.94 1.53
CA LEU A 327 16.02 12.37 2.67
C LEU A 327 15.61 13.77 3.14
N LYS A 328 15.61 14.76 2.25
CA LYS A 328 15.23 16.15 2.56
C LYS A 328 13.77 16.24 3.04
N PHE A 329 12.87 15.51 2.38
CA PHE A 329 11.46 15.47 2.77
C PHE A 329 11.25 14.87 4.17
N CYS A 330 11.96 13.80 4.51
CA CYS A 330 11.84 13.15 5.80
C CYS A 330 12.52 13.95 6.91
N ASN A 331 13.67 14.58 6.66
CA ASN A 331 14.35 15.39 7.67
C ASN A 331 13.56 16.65 8.06
N ALA A 332 12.71 17.17 7.16
CA ALA A 332 11.77 18.23 7.50
C ALA A 332 10.69 17.80 8.53
N LYS A 333 10.57 16.50 8.83
CA LYS A 333 9.64 15.95 9.82
C LYS A 333 10.35 15.66 11.14
N LYS A 334 9.61 15.73 12.24
CA LYS A 334 10.10 15.41 13.59
C LYS A 334 9.25 14.31 14.22
N PRO A 335 9.76 13.08 14.41
CA PRO A 335 11.08 12.60 13.98
C PRO A 335 11.19 12.40 12.45
N SER A 336 12.42 12.27 11.94
CA SER A 336 12.66 11.94 10.53
C SER A 336 12.07 10.57 10.19
N CYS A 337 11.61 10.40 8.95
CA CYS A 337 11.15 9.12 8.40
C CYS A 337 12.20 8.39 7.54
N PHE A 338 13.44 8.87 7.51
CA PHE A 338 14.50 8.31 6.65
C PHE A 338 15.47 7.46 7.48
N TYR A 339 15.44 6.14 7.25
CA TYR A 339 16.31 5.20 7.98
C TYR A 339 17.63 4.97 7.24
N PRO A 340 18.79 4.98 7.93
CA PRO A 340 20.06 4.54 7.35
C PRO A 340 19.97 3.09 6.84
N VAL A 341 20.71 2.76 5.78
CA VAL A 341 20.67 1.42 5.16
C VAL A 341 20.93 0.28 6.17
N PRO A 342 21.89 0.37 7.12
CA PRO A 342 22.09 -0.68 8.10
C PRO A 342 20.88 -0.92 9.01
N GLN A 343 20.27 0.16 9.52
CA GLN A 343 19.06 0.04 10.34
C GLN A 343 17.89 -0.52 9.53
N ALA A 344 17.72 -0.05 8.29
CA ALA A 344 16.68 -0.56 7.39
C ALA A 344 16.84 -2.09 7.19
N ALA A 345 18.07 -2.57 6.96
CA ALA A 345 18.38 -3.98 6.82
C ALA A 345 18.00 -4.79 8.08
N ASP A 346 18.32 -4.29 9.28
CA ASP A 346 17.95 -4.93 10.54
C ASP A 346 16.43 -5.04 10.72
N CYS A 347 15.68 -4.01 10.33
CA CYS A 347 14.21 -4.04 10.33
C CYS A 347 13.66 -5.06 9.32
N ILE A 348 14.20 -5.07 8.10
CA ILE A 348 13.80 -6.01 7.04
C ILE A 348 14.09 -7.47 7.45
N ASN A 349 15.25 -7.74 8.05
CA ASN A 349 15.63 -9.07 8.54
C ASN A 349 14.62 -9.59 9.58
N ARG A 350 14.13 -8.72 10.47
CA ARG A 350 13.07 -9.11 11.42
C ARG A 350 11.76 -9.48 10.73
N VAL A 351 11.39 -8.80 9.64
CA VAL A 351 10.19 -9.17 8.85
C VAL A 351 10.42 -10.49 8.13
N LEU A 352 11.58 -10.68 7.51
CA LEU A 352 11.98 -11.94 6.87
C LEU A 352 11.85 -13.13 7.81
N GLU A 353 12.32 -12.98 9.05
CA GLU A 353 12.20 -14.02 10.08
C GLU A 353 10.74 -14.36 10.43
N ARG A 354 9.84 -13.36 10.42
CA ARG A 354 8.41 -13.57 10.68
C ARG A 354 7.70 -14.21 9.48
N ALA A 355 8.02 -13.75 8.27
CA ALA A 355 7.38 -14.17 7.02
C ALA A 355 7.91 -15.50 6.48
N ASN A 356 9.14 -15.88 6.85
CA ASN A 356 9.84 -17.05 6.31
C ASN A 356 9.79 -17.08 4.77
N SER A 357 10.09 -15.93 4.16
CA SER A 357 10.06 -15.76 2.71
C SER A 357 11.47 -15.84 2.11
N PRO A 358 11.66 -16.58 1.01
CA PRO A 358 12.98 -16.81 0.41
C PRO A 358 13.49 -15.65 -0.46
N VAL A 359 12.66 -14.65 -0.79
CA VAL A 359 13.00 -13.61 -1.78
C VAL A 359 12.26 -12.31 -1.49
N ILE A 360 12.90 -11.17 -1.80
CA ILE A 360 12.30 -9.85 -1.71
C ILE A 360 12.21 -9.24 -3.11
N TYR A 361 11.02 -8.81 -3.51
CA TYR A 361 10.87 -7.85 -4.60
C TYR A 361 11.19 -6.44 -4.10
N LEU A 362 12.17 -5.78 -4.70
CA LEU A 362 12.61 -4.45 -4.33
C LEU A 362 12.07 -3.42 -5.33
N SER A 363 11.07 -2.65 -4.92
CA SER A 363 10.60 -1.45 -5.63
C SER A 363 11.29 -0.23 -5.03
N THR A 364 12.15 0.44 -5.80
CA THR A 364 13.01 1.49 -5.26
C THR A 364 13.43 2.50 -6.32
N ASP A 365 13.73 3.70 -5.86
CA ASP A 365 14.41 4.77 -6.59
C ASP A 365 15.82 5.04 -5.99
N ALA A 366 16.34 4.11 -5.19
CA ALA A 366 17.65 4.17 -4.58
C ALA A 366 18.77 4.02 -5.61
N ALA A 367 19.94 4.61 -5.31
CA ALA A 367 21.13 4.40 -6.12
C ALA A 367 21.66 2.96 -5.97
N GLU A 368 22.44 2.49 -6.95
CA GLU A 368 23.06 1.16 -6.93
C GLU A 368 23.94 0.96 -5.68
N SER A 369 24.63 2.00 -5.22
CA SER A 369 25.44 1.95 -3.98
C SER A 369 24.60 1.66 -2.74
N GLU A 370 23.39 2.20 -2.64
CA GLU A 370 22.48 1.95 -1.52
C GLU A 370 21.85 0.56 -1.60
N THR A 371 21.41 0.15 -2.80
CA THR A 371 20.81 -1.18 -3.00
C THR A 371 21.84 -2.30 -2.87
N GLY A 372 23.08 -2.10 -3.31
CA GLY A 372 24.19 -3.02 -3.15
C GLY A 372 24.57 -3.21 -1.68
N LEU A 373 24.63 -2.12 -0.90
CA LEU A 373 24.84 -2.21 0.55
C LEU A 373 23.66 -2.96 1.21
N LEU A 374 22.42 -2.61 0.88
CA LEU A 374 21.24 -3.30 1.42
C LEU A 374 21.28 -4.80 1.11
N GLN A 375 21.60 -5.19 -0.12
CA GLN A 375 21.73 -6.58 -0.56
C GLN A 375 22.77 -7.37 0.28
N SER A 376 23.85 -6.72 0.73
CA SER A 376 24.87 -7.35 1.56
C SER A 376 24.44 -7.57 3.03
N LEU A 377 23.48 -6.77 3.52
CA LEU A 377 23.04 -6.77 4.92
C LEU A 377 21.75 -7.54 5.15
N VAL A 378 20.94 -7.76 4.10
CA VAL A 378 19.71 -8.53 4.21
C VAL A 378 20.03 -10.03 4.16
N VAL A 379 19.98 -10.67 5.33
CA VAL A 379 20.39 -12.06 5.53
C VAL A 379 19.33 -12.84 6.31
N PHE A 380 19.12 -14.09 5.93
CA PHE A 380 18.22 -15.01 6.60
C PHE A 380 18.90 -16.38 6.74
N ASN A 381 18.96 -16.90 7.97
CA ASN A 381 19.67 -18.15 8.30
C ASN A 381 21.13 -18.19 7.79
N GLY A 382 21.85 -17.06 7.91
CA GLY A 382 23.25 -16.94 7.49
C GLY A 382 23.46 -16.88 5.97
N LYS A 383 22.40 -16.76 5.17
CA LYS A 383 22.47 -16.60 3.70
C LYS A 383 21.90 -15.25 3.30
N THR A 384 22.49 -14.61 2.30
CA THR A 384 21.93 -13.40 1.68
C THR A 384 20.60 -13.72 1.01
N VAL A 385 19.59 -12.91 1.27
CA VAL A 385 18.28 -13.02 0.60
C VAL A 385 18.31 -12.22 -0.70
N PRO A 386 17.94 -12.78 -1.85
CA PRO A 386 17.93 -12.03 -3.11
C PRO A 386 16.96 -10.84 -3.05
N LEU A 387 17.46 -9.65 -3.42
CA LEU A 387 16.67 -8.44 -3.66
C LEU A 387 16.44 -8.31 -5.17
N VAL A 388 15.30 -8.79 -5.64
CA VAL A 388 14.93 -8.81 -7.06
C VAL A 388 14.32 -7.47 -7.45
N GLN A 389 14.99 -6.76 -8.35
CA GLN A 389 14.45 -5.57 -9.02
C GLN A 389 13.98 -5.93 -10.43
N ARG A 390 13.12 -5.10 -11.03
CA ARG A 390 12.83 -5.25 -12.47
C ARG A 390 14.14 -5.04 -13.25
N PRO A 391 14.58 -6.03 -14.04
CA PRO A 391 15.83 -5.87 -14.80
C PRO A 391 15.65 -4.76 -15.83
N ALA A 392 16.78 -4.15 -16.22
CA ALA A 392 16.79 -3.31 -17.41
C ALA A 392 16.28 -4.11 -18.61
N ARG A 393 15.61 -3.42 -19.54
CA ARG A 393 15.02 -4.06 -20.72
C ARG A 393 16.04 -4.94 -21.43
N ASN A 394 15.64 -6.17 -21.71
CA ASN A 394 16.40 -7.09 -22.54
C ASN A 394 15.41 -7.85 -23.45
N SER A 395 15.64 -7.87 -24.76
CA SER A 395 14.75 -8.53 -25.74
C SER A 395 14.65 -10.06 -25.56
N ALA A 396 15.61 -10.65 -24.85
CA ALA A 396 15.58 -12.05 -24.46
C ALA A 396 14.51 -12.32 -23.38
N GLU A 397 14.26 -11.35 -22.51
CA GLU A 397 13.24 -11.45 -21.45
C GLU A 397 11.84 -11.55 -22.07
N LYS A 398 10.99 -12.37 -21.44
CA LYS A 398 9.61 -12.62 -21.92
C LYS A 398 8.54 -12.14 -20.94
N TRP A 399 8.94 -11.75 -19.75
CA TRP A 399 8.00 -11.32 -18.71
C TRP A 399 7.31 -10.00 -19.09
N ASP A 400 8.03 -9.05 -19.69
CA ASP A 400 7.57 -7.70 -20.11
C ASP A 400 7.07 -7.64 -21.56
N ALA A 401 7.18 -8.73 -22.32
CA ALA A 401 6.91 -8.75 -23.76
C ALA A 401 5.49 -8.28 -24.14
N LEU A 402 4.51 -8.34 -23.22
CA LEU A 402 3.17 -7.82 -23.45
C LEU A 402 3.15 -6.29 -23.54
N LEU A 403 3.84 -5.60 -22.64
CA LEU A 403 3.92 -4.14 -22.67
C LEU A 403 4.60 -3.67 -23.95
N TYR A 404 5.72 -4.33 -24.30
CA TYR A 404 6.46 -4.03 -25.52
C TYR A 404 5.60 -4.16 -26.79
N ARG A 405 4.88 -5.27 -26.95
CA ARG A 405 4.04 -5.50 -28.15
C ARG A 405 2.91 -4.49 -28.30
N HIS A 406 2.58 -3.75 -27.24
CA HIS A 406 1.53 -2.72 -27.23
C HIS A 406 2.11 -1.31 -27.13
N GLY A 407 3.43 -1.13 -27.24
CA GLY A 407 4.06 0.20 -27.20
C GLY A 407 3.95 0.90 -25.84
N LEU A 408 3.87 0.12 -24.76
CA LEU A 408 3.73 0.62 -23.39
C LEU A 408 5.04 0.56 -22.60
N GLU A 409 6.13 0.10 -23.23
CA GLU A 409 7.43 0.04 -22.57
C GLU A 409 7.98 1.43 -22.25
N GLY A 410 8.65 1.56 -21.10
CA GLY A 410 9.30 2.81 -20.70
C GLY A 410 8.34 3.97 -20.41
N ASP A 411 7.02 3.73 -20.47
CA ASP A 411 6.02 4.68 -19.98
C ASP A 411 6.09 4.71 -18.44
N PRO A 412 6.49 5.84 -17.83
CA PRO A 412 6.70 5.91 -16.38
C PRO A 412 5.44 5.60 -15.57
N GLN A 413 4.24 5.84 -16.14
CA GLN A 413 2.97 5.57 -15.47
C GLN A 413 2.69 4.07 -15.45
N VAL A 414 2.94 3.40 -16.57
CA VAL A 414 2.83 1.94 -16.70
C VAL A 414 3.84 1.26 -15.78
N ASP A 415 5.08 1.74 -15.75
CA ASP A 415 6.14 1.22 -14.89
C ASP A 415 5.79 1.35 -13.40
N ALA A 416 5.34 2.53 -12.97
CA ALA A 416 4.92 2.77 -11.59
C ALA A 416 3.73 1.88 -11.21
N MET A 417 2.74 1.72 -12.09
CA MET A 417 1.57 0.88 -11.82
C MET A 417 1.93 -0.61 -11.83
N LEU A 418 2.88 -1.03 -12.66
CA LEU A 418 3.43 -2.39 -12.67
C LEU A 418 4.13 -2.70 -11.34
N ASP A 419 5.00 -1.80 -10.87
CA ASP A 419 5.66 -1.95 -9.56
C ASP A 419 4.66 -2.08 -8.41
N LYS A 420 3.63 -1.22 -8.39
CA LYS A 420 2.52 -1.31 -7.43
C LYS A 420 1.80 -2.64 -7.51
N THR A 421 1.52 -3.12 -8.72
CA THR A 421 0.80 -4.37 -8.95
C THR A 421 1.60 -5.55 -8.39
N ILE A 422 2.90 -5.61 -8.67
CA ILE A 422 3.78 -6.66 -8.12
C ILE A 422 3.82 -6.57 -6.59
N CYS A 423 3.95 -5.38 -6.02
CA CYS A 423 3.94 -5.19 -4.57
C CYS A 423 2.61 -5.58 -3.92
N ALA A 424 1.49 -5.28 -4.57
CA ALA A 424 0.15 -5.62 -4.09
C ALA A 424 -0.10 -7.14 -4.12
N MET A 425 0.62 -7.90 -4.94
CA MET A 425 0.53 -9.37 -5.02
C MET A 425 1.35 -10.11 -3.96
N SER A 426 2.23 -9.43 -3.23
CA SER A 426 3.17 -10.08 -2.29
C SER A 426 2.48 -10.75 -1.10
N SER A 427 3.16 -11.70 -0.44
CA SER A 427 2.64 -12.32 0.79
C SER A 427 2.74 -11.35 1.99
N VAL A 428 3.76 -10.51 1.99
CA VAL A 428 4.01 -9.45 2.98
C VAL A 428 4.54 -8.21 2.27
N PHE A 429 4.18 -7.02 2.74
CA PHE A 429 4.65 -5.75 2.20
C PHE A 429 5.32 -4.87 3.26
N ILE A 430 6.51 -4.36 2.96
CA ILE A 430 7.24 -3.40 3.77
C ILE A 430 7.28 -2.07 3.02
N GLY A 431 6.75 -1.02 3.64
CA GLY A 431 6.56 0.28 2.99
C GLY A 431 7.37 1.42 3.58
N SER A 432 7.83 2.37 2.77
CA SER A 432 8.45 3.60 3.28
C SER A 432 7.40 4.57 3.84
N SER A 433 7.55 4.97 5.11
CA SER A 433 6.60 5.86 5.80
C SER A 433 6.55 7.26 5.18
N GLY A 434 5.35 7.79 4.96
CA GLY A 434 5.14 9.12 4.37
C GLY A 434 5.24 9.17 2.85
N SER A 435 5.32 8.02 2.18
CA SER A 435 5.21 7.92 0.73
C SER A 435 3.78 7.57 0.30
N THR A 436 3.20 8.39 -0.57
CA THR A 436 1.89 8.12 -1.18
C THR A 436 1.88 6.83 -2.01
N PHE A 437 3.03 6.40 -2.53
CA PHE A 437 3.17 5.13 -3.24
C PHE A 437 3.02 3.93 -2.30
N THR A 438 3.62 4.02 -1.10
CA THR A 438 3.41 3.03 -0.03
C THR A 438 1.94 2.95 0.39
N ASP A 439 1.34 4.12 0.69
CA ASP A 439 -0.03 4.19 1.21
C ASP A 439 -1.03 3.58 0.24
N ASP A 440 -0.82 3.83 -1.06
CA ASP A 440 -1.65 3.29 -2.13
C ASP A 440 -1.49 1.77 -2.28
N ILE A 441 -0.27 1.22 -2.18
CA ILE A 441 -0.07 -0.25 -2.17
C ILE A 441 -0.77 -0.88 -0.97
N LEU A 442 -0.62 -0.30 0.23
CA LEU A 442 -1.29 -0.82 1.44
C LEU A 442 -2.82 -0.82 1.26
N ARG A 443 -3.39 0.20 0.62
CA ARG A 443 -4.82 0.23 0.27
C ARG A 443 -5.16 -0.87 -0.73
N LEU A 444 -4.44 -0.97 -1.85
CA LEU A 444 -4.67 -2.00 -2.88
C LEU A 444 -4.61 -3.41 -2.30
N ARG A 445 -3.69 -3.68 -1.38
CA ARG A 445 -3.57 -4.98 -0.71
C ARG A 445 -4.81 -5.34 0.11
N LYS A 446 -5.41 -4.35 0.78
CA LYS A 446 -6.67 -4.54 1.51
C LYS A 446 -7.81 -4.82 0.54
N ASP A 447 -7.89 -4.06 -0.55
CA ASP A 447 -8.92 -4.21 -1.59
C ASP A 447 -8.81 -5.57 -2.30
N TRP A 448 -7.59 -6.06 -2.52
CA TRP A 448 -7.34 -7.32 -3.21
C TRP A 448 -7.34 -8.53 -2.25
N GLY A 449 -7.53 -8.32 -0.96
CA GLY A 449 -7.45 -9.37 0.06
C GLY A 449 -6.09 -10.07 0.11
N SER A 450 -5.02 -9.36 -0.25
CA SER A 450 -3.64 -9.81 -0.11
C SER A 450 -2.94 -9.24 1.13
N ALA A 451 -3.58 -8.29 1.81
CA ALA A 451 -3.08 -7.70 3.05
C ALA A 451 -2.74 -8.77 4.10
N SER A 452 -1.64 -8.56 4.80
CA SER A 452 -1.09 -9.48 5.80
C SER A 452 -0.91 -8.80 7.15
N LEU A 453 -0.99 -9.56 8.23
CA LEU A 453 -0.67 -9.06 9.58
C LEU A 453 0.79 -8.60 9.73
N CYS A 454 1.66 -9.00 8.80
CA CYS A 454 3.06 -8.56 8.78
C CYS A 454 3.31 -7.40 7.81
N ASP A 455 2.26 -6.87 7.16
CA ASP A 455 2.42 -5.65 6.40
C ASP A 455 2.73 -4.50 7.36
N GLU A 456 3.83 -3.79 7.11
CA GLU A 456 4.28 -2.74 8.02
C GLU A 456 5.05 -1.63 7.28
N TYR A 457 5.17 -0.49 7.95
CA TYR A 457 6.15 0.49 7.51
C TYR A 457 7.56 0.04 7.90
N LEU A 458 8.56 0.40 7.09
CA LEU A 458 9.95 0.15 7.39
C LEU A 458 10.31 0.71 8.77
N CYS A 459 10.84 -0.16 9.64
CA CYS A 459 11.19 0.15 11.03
C CYS A 459 10.01 0.71 11.85
N GLN A 460 8.81 0.18 11.66
CA GLN A 460 7.61 0.61 12.39
C GLN A 460 7.83 0.59 13.91
N GLY A 461 7.60 1.73 14.55
CA GLY A 461 7.77 1.91 16.00
C GLY A 461 9.18 2.33 16.43
N GLU A 462 10.13 2.49 15.50
CA GLU A 462 11.49 2.91 15.79
C GLU A 462 11.80 4.29 15.20
N LEU A 463 12.82 4.94 15.75
CA LEU A 463 13.37 6.19 15.23
C LEU A 463 14.61 5.90 14.41
N PRO A 464 14.92 6.69 13.36
CA PRO A 464 16.22 6.62 12.71
C PRO A 464 17.34 6.78 13.75
N ASN A 465 18.29 5.85 13.76
CA ASN A 465 19.42 5.87 14.69
C ASN A 465 20.48 6.92 14.32
N PHE A 466 20.35 7.53 13.15
CA PHE A 466 21.14 8.67 12.71
C PHE A 466 20.28 9.57 11.82
N VAL A 467 20.29 10.86 12.13
CA VAL A 467 19.67 11.92 11.32
C VAL A 467 20.72 13.00 11.16
N ALA A 468 20.98 13.40 9.91
CA ALA A 468 21.90 14.50 9.62
C ALA A 468 21.29 15.83 10.10
N ASP A 469 22.14 16.78 10.48
CA ASP A 469 21.71 18.15 10.79
C ASP A 469 21.04 18.82 9.57
N ASP A 470 20.21 19.82 9.85
CA ASP A 470 19.54 20.62 8.82
C ASP A 470 20.57 21.47 8.03
N GLU A 471 20.34 21.65 6.73
CA GLU A 471 21.10 22.58 5.86
C GLU A 471 20.96 24.04 6.29
#